data_AF-A7LCV3-F1
#
_entry.id   AF-A7LCV3-F1
#
_cell.length_a   1.000
_cell.length_b   1.000
_cell.length_c   1.000
_cell.angle_alpha   90.00
_cell.angle_beta   90.00
_cell.angle_gamma   90.00
#
_symmetry.space_group_name_H-M   'P 1'
#
loop_
_entity.id
_entity.type
_entity.pdbx_description
1 polymer ?
#
loop_
_entity_poly.entity_id
_entity_poly.type
_entity_poly.pdbx_seq_one_letter_code
_entity_poly.pdbx_strand_id
1 'polypeptide(L)'
;VWAKGGEGGRKLAEEVLRLTEESNDDFSFANELEGRLEDKLNQILQAIYGRKKDVLTADAKKQAKELEAMGFGNFPICMAKTQY
;
A
#
# COMPACT_ATOMS: atom_id res chain seq x y z
N VAL A 1 11.14 -14.83 20.19
CA VAL A 1 12.42 -14.08 20.28
C VAL A 1 12.62 -13.34 21.59
N TRP A 2 11.62 -12.65 22.16
CA TRP A 2 11.77 -11.82 23.36
C TRP A 2 12.41 -12.53 24.58
N ALA A 3 11.89 -13.68 25.02
CA ALA A 3 12.39 -14.38 26.22
C ALA A 3 13.59 -15.32 25.98
N LYS A 4 13.85 -15.73 24.74
CA LYS A 4 14.85 -16.77 24.40
C LYS A 4 15.83 -16.34 23.29
N GLY A 5 15.93 -15.04 23.02
CA GLY A 5 16.72 -14.52 21.90
C GLY A 5 16.38 -15.21 20.57
N GLY A 6 17.41 -15.51 19.78
CA GLY A 6 17.28 -16.15 18.48
C GLY A 6 16.66 -17.55 18.52
N GLU A 7 16.91 -18.34 19.58
CA GLU A 7 16.34 -19.69 19.72
C GLU A 7 14.81 -19.65 19.68
N GLY A 8 14.21 -18.68 20.37
CA GLY A 8 12.76 -18.46 20.37
C GLY A 8 12.18 -17.90 19.06
N GLY A 9 12.99 -17.73 18.02
CA GLY A 9 12.56 -17.36 16.67
C GLY A 9 12.82 -18.44 15.62
N ARG A 10 13.46 -19.56 15.99
CA ARG A 10 13.92 -20.59 15.04
C ARG A 10 12.80 -21.12 14.15
N LYS A 11 11.63 -21.43 14.72
CA LYS A 11 10.47 -21.92 13.96
C LYS A 11 9.97 -20.89 12.93
N LEU A 12 9.98 -19.61 13.28
CA LEU A 12 9.61 -18.55 12.34
C LEU A 12 10.66 -18.44 11.22
N ALA A 13 11.95 -18.54 11.54
CA ALA A 13 13.02 -18.48 10.56
C ALA A 13 12.97 -19.66 9.56
N GLU A 14 12.73 -20.88 10.05
CA GLU A 14 12.55 -22.07 9.20
C GLU A 14 11.34 -21.91 8.26
N GLU A 15 10.23 -21.33 8.74
CA GLU A 15 9.06 -21.06 7.89
C GLU A 15 9.31 -19.96 6.85
N VAL A 16 10.03 -18.89 7.21
CA VAL A 16 10.43 -17.84 6.26
C VAL A 16 11.33 -18.43 5.17
N LEU A 17 12.30 -19.27 5.52
CA LEU A 17 13.16 -19.95 4.54
C LEU A 17 12.33 -20.82 3.58
N ARG A 18 11.40 -21.62 4.12
CA ARG A 18 10.48 -22.43 3.31
C ARG A 18 9.71 -21.57 2.31
N LEU A 19 9.13 -20.45 2.74
CA LEU A 19 8.39 -19.53 1.87
C LEU A 19 9.27 -18.86 0.81
N THR A 20 10.57 -18.66 1.08
CA THR A 20 11.50 -18.07 0.09
C THR A 20 11.94 -19.06 -0.99
N GLU A 21 11.83 -20.36 -0.74
CA GLU A 21 12.11 -21.43 -1.71
C GLU A 21 10.90 -21.73 -2.61
N GLU A 22 9.72 -21.27 -2.22
CA GLU A 22 8.49 -21.38 -3.01
C GLU A 22 8.38 -20.25 -4.03
N SER A 23 8.07 -20.58 -5.28
CA SER A 23 7.72 -19.61 -6.30
C SER A 23 6.41 -18.91 -5.96
N ASN A 24 6.40 -17.58 -5.93
CA ASN A 24 5.19 -16.78 -5.81
C ASN A 24 5.16 -15.74 -6.94
N ASP A 25 4.47 -16.08 -8.02
CA ASP A 25 4.35 -15.23 -9.21
C ASP A 25 3.14 -14.27 -9.13
N ASP A 26 2.35 -14.34 -8.05
CA ASP A 26 1.10 -13.58 -7.88
C ASP A 26 1.31 -12.21 -7.21
N PHE A 27 2.55 -11.72 -7.13
CA PHE A 27 2.83 -10.40 -6.58
C PHE A 27 2.26 -9.29 -7.49
N SER A 28 1.47 -8.40 -6.89
CA SER A 28 0.93 -7.22 -7.55
C SER A 28 0.93 -6.01 -6.61
N PHE A 29 0.98 -4.81 -7.18
CA PHE A 29 0.83 -3.56 -6.44
C PHE A 29 -0.64 -3.27 -6.12
N ALA A 30 -0.90 -2.57 -5.02
CA ALA A 30 -2.26 -2.22 -4.58
C ALA A 30 -2.96 -1.21 -5.51
N ASN A 31 -2.20 -0.51 -6.35
CA ASN A 31 -2.69 0.47 -7.31
C ASN A 31 -1.72 0.61 -8.48
N GLU A 32 -2.23 1.09 -9.61
CA GLU A 32 -1.41 1.48 -10.75
C GLU A 32 -0.75 2.85 -10.53
N LEU A 33 0.40 3.08 -11.17
CA LEU A 33 1.04 4.40 -11.13
C LEU A 33 0.34 5.40 -12.05
N GLU A 34 -0.20 4.93 -13.17
CA GLU A 34 -0.90 5.78 -14.14
C GLU A 34 -2.38 5.97 -13.78
N GLY A 35 -2.96 7.05 -14.31
CA GLY A 35 -4.36 7.41 -14.07
C GLY A 35 -4.52 8.56 -13.09
N ARG A 36 -5.79 8.88 -12.76
CA ARG A 36 -6.09 10.00 -11.87
C ARG A 36 -5.72 9.66 -10.43
N LEU A 37 -5.23 10.65 -9.68
CA LEU A 37 -4.89 10.50 -8.26
C LEU A 37 -6.08 10.00 -7.43
N GLU A 38 -7.29 10.45 -7.75
CA GLU A 38 -8.54 10.00 -7.11
C GLU A 38 -8.81 8.50 -7.36
N ASP A 39 -8.51 7.99 -8.56
CA ASP A 39 -8.73 6.57 -8.90
C ASP A 39 -7.69 5.69 -8.19
N LYS A 40 -6.44 6.13 -8.16
CA LYS A 40 -5.34 5.46 -7.45
C LYS A 40 -5.60 5.38 -5.94
N LEU A 41 -6.11 6.46 -5.35
CA LEU A 41 -6.52 6.50 -3.94
C LEU A 41 -7.63 5.46 -3.67
N ASN A 42 -8.60 5.37 -4.56
CA ASN A 42 -9.70 4.41 -4.44
C ASN A 42 -9.24 2.95 -4.54
N GLN A 43 -8.28 2.65 -5.41
CA GLN A 43 -7.68 1.31 -5.49
C GLN A 43 -7.04 0.90 -4.16
N ILE A 44 -6.25 1.79 -3.53
CA ILE A 44 -5.64 1.53 -2.21
C ILE A 44 -6.72 1.32 -1.14
N LEU A 45 -7.77 2.14 -1.13
CA LEU A 45 -8.86 2.03 -0.16
C LEU A 45 -9.59 0.69 -0.26
N GLN A 46 -9.80 0.20 -1.47
CA GLN A 46 -10.48 -1.08 -1.71
C GLN A 46 -9.56 -2.27 -1.37
N ALA A 47 -8.33 -2.25 -1.88
CA ALA A 47 -7.40 -3.37 -1.74
C ALA A 47 -6.85 -3.53 -0.31
N ILE A 48 -6.57 -2.43 0.40
CA ILE A 48 -5.87 -2.47 1.69
C ILE A 48 -6.80 -2.17 2.86
N TYR A 49 -7.77 -1.26 2.71
CA TYR A 49 -8.61 -0.79 3.82
C TYR A 49 -10.07 -1.26 3.75
N GLY A 50 -10.45 -2.03 2.73
CA GLY A 50 -11.80 -2.57 2.55
C GLY A 50 -12.91 -1.51 2.38
N ARG A 51 -12.57 -0.28 1.98
CA ARG A 51 -13.53 0.82 1.78
C ARG A 51 -13.90 0.98 0.30
N LYS A 52 -15.18 1.28 0.02
CA LYS A 52 -15.69 1.39 -1.35
C LYS A 52 -15.23 2.64 -2.11
N LYS A 53 -15.23 3.81 -1.46
CA LYS A 53 -14.87 5.07 -2.11
C LYS A 53 -14.32 6.10 -1.11
N ASP A 54 -13.40 6.93 -1.59
CA ASP A 54 -12.93 8.13 -0.94
C ASP A 54 -14.00 9.24 -0.90
N VAL A 55 -13.82 10.17 0.04
CA VAL A 55 -14.56 11.44 0.08
C VAL A 55 -13.54 12.55 0.19
N LEU A 56 -13.05 13.01 -0.97
CA LEU A 56 -12.16 14.17 -1.02
C LEU A 56 -12.95 15.46 -0.78
N THR A 57 -12.42 16.31 0.10
CA THR A 57 -12.87 17.69 0.26
C THR A 57 -12.65 18.48 -1.03
N ALA A 58 -13.33 19.63 -1.17
CA ALA A 58 -13.17 20.48 -2.34
C ALA A 58 -11.70 20.92 -2.54
N ASP A 59 -11.01 21.28 -1.46
CA ASP A 59 -9.60 21.69 -1.51
C ASP A 59 -8.69 20.53 -1.93
N ALA A 60 -8.93 19.32 -1.43
CA ALA A 60 -8.15 18.14 -1.80
C ALA A 60 -8.33 17.79 -3.29
N LYS A 61 -9.55 17.93 -3.83
CA LYS A 61 -9.81 17.75 -5.28
C LYS A 61 -9.10 18.79 -6.13
N LYS A 62 -9.02 20.04 -5.65
CA LYS A 62 -8.29 21.11 -6.34
C LYS A 62 -6.78 20.81 -6.36
N GLN A 63 -6.21 20.47 -5.21
CA GLN A 63 -4.79 20.13 -5.10
C GLN A 63 -4.41 18.90 -5.94
N ALA A 64 -5.26 17.88 -5.98
CA ALA A 64 -5.02 16.70 -6.82
C ALA A 64 -4.87 17.09 -8.30
N LYS A 65 -5.76 17.95 -8.82
CA LYS A 65 -5.67 18.44 -10.20
C LYS A 65 -4.42 19.27 -10.46
N GLU A 66 -4.01 20.11 -9.50
CA GLU A 66 -2.78 20.90 -9.60
C GLU A 66 -1.54 19.99 -9.65
N LEU A 67 -1.48 18.96 -8.80
CA LEU A 67 -0.41 17.96 -8.80
C LEU A 67 -0.33 17.19 -10.12
N GLU A 68 -1.47 16.79 -10.67
CA GLU A 68 -1.55 16.15 -11.99
C GLU A 68 -1.04 17.09 -13.09
N ALA A 69 -1.46 18.36 -13.09
CA ALA A 69 -1.03 19.36 -14.06
C ALA A 69 0.48 19.68 -13.98
N MET A 70 1.08 19.57 -12.78
CA MET A 70 2.52 19.73 -12.57
C MET A 70 3.33 18.47 -12.95
N GLY A 71 2.68 17.39 -13.39
CA GLY A 71 3.36 16.15 -13.77
C GLY A 71 3.61 15.17 -12.62
N PHE A 72 3.04 15.41 -11.44
CA PHE A 72 3.19 14.53 -10.27
C PHE A 72 2.11 13.43 -10.20
N GLY A 73 1.17 13.38 -11.15
CA GLY A 73 0.05 12.42 -11.13
C GLY A 73 0.49 10.96 -11.09
N ASN A 74 1.64 10.64 -11.67
CA ASN A 74 2.16 9.26 -11.76
C ASN A 74 2.98 8.81 -10.53
N PHE A 75 3.11 9.66 -9.50
CA PHE A 75 3.86 9.31 -8.29
C PHE A 75 3.06 8.36 -7.38
N PRO A 76 3.72 7.52 -6.57
CA PRO A 76 3.02 6.68 -5.60
C PRO A 76 2.33 7.52 -4.51
N ILE A 77 1.28 6.96 -3.90
CA ILE A 77 0.52 7.63 -2.83
C ILE A 77 1.02 7.16 -1.46
N CYS A 78 1.26 8.11 -0.56
CA CYS A 78 1.53 7.83 0.86
C CYS A 78 0.27 8.14 1.69
N MET A 79 -0.30 7.12 2.35
CA MET A 79 -1.52 7.25 3.15
C MET A 79 -1.20 7.72 4.58
N ALA A 80 -1.42 9.00 4.87
CA ALA A 80 -1.35 9.53 6.22
C ALA A 80 -2.69 9.33 6.96
N LYS A 81 -2.76 8.34 7.85
CA LYS A 81 -3.97 8.01 8.64
C LYS A 81 -3.61 7.45 10.03
N THR A 82 -4.62 7.31 10.90
CA THR A 82 -4.49 6.54 12.17
C THR A 82 -4.05 5.10 11.91
N GLN A 83 -3.16 4.53 12.72
CA GLN A 83 -2.79 3.10 12.65
C GLN A 83 -3.77 2.17 13.36
N TYR A 84 -4.59 2.73 14.26
CA TYR A 84 -5.70 2.06 14.94
C TYR A 84 -7.01 2.31 14.20
#